data_AF-A0A6V7P313-F1
#
_entry.id   AF-A0A6V7P313-F1
#
_cell.length_a   1.000
_cell.length_b   1.000
_cell.length_c   1.000
_cell.angle_alpha   90.00
_cell.angle_beta   90.00
_cell.angle_gamma   90.00
#
_symmetry.space_group_name_H-M   'P 1'
#
loop_
_entity.id
_entity.type
_entity.pdbx_description
1 polymer ?
#
loop_
_entity_poly.entity_id
_entity_poly.type
_entity_poly.pdbx_seq_one_letter_code
_entity_poly.pdbx_strand_id
1 'polypeptide(L)'
;MEQKVEELKEEVKEKLRSTTDLHESMSLIDAIQHLGIDYHFEEEIDEALDRLYNSELECFDLHEVALRFRLLRQHGFRVSAANNLKPPLANQVSRALVTPLSRSVKRLEMRYYISDYEMEDKRDDTIFELAKFDFNLLQSLHCEELKSISLWWKDLELKDKLCYVRDRIVELYFWILGVYFEPHYSRARMIATKVVSFVCILDDTYDVYGTLEECRLLTDAIQR
;
A
#
# COMPACT_ATOMS: atom_id res chain seq x y z
N MET A 1 20.62 9.72 10.94
CA MET A 1 19.80 8.96 9.97
C MET A 1 18.59 9.80 9.58
N GLU A 2 17.81 10.30 10.55
CA GLU A 2 16.66 11.20 10.31
C GLU A 2 17.01 12.45 9.49
N GLN A 3 18.10 13.15 9.81
CA GLN A 3 18.53 14.33 9.05
C GLN A 3 18.78 14.02 7.56
N LYS A 4 19.44 12.89 7.25
CA LYS A 4 19.70 12.48 5.87
C LYS A 4 18.41 12.14 5.12
N VAL A 5 17.43 11.52 5.80
CA VAL A 5 16.11 11.22 5.21
C VAL A 5 15.38 12.50 4.86
N GLU A 6 15.43 13.52 5.72
CA GLU A 6 14.78 14.81 5.46
C GLU A 6 15.44 15.56 4.29
N GLU A 7 16.78 15.56 4.24
CA GLU A 7 17.54 16.12 3.12
C GLU A 7 17.15 15.46 1.78
N LEU A 8 17.06 14.11 1.76
CA LEU A 8 16.62 13.38 0.56
C LEU A 8 15.18 13.70 0.18
N LYS A 9 14.26 13.84 1.16
CA LYS A 9 12.88 14.21 0.87
C LYS A 9 12.78 15.58 0.19
N GLU A 10 13.50 16.58 0.70
CA GLU A 10 13.49 17.92 0.09
C GLU A 10 14.08 17.89 -1.33
N GLU A 11 15.13 17.10 -1.57
CA GLU A 11 15.68 16.94 -2.92
C GLU A 11 14.66 16.31 -3.89
N VAL A 12 13.92 15.29 -3.45
CA VAL A 12 12.87 14.65 -4.28
C VAL A 12 11.71 15.62 -4.56
N LYS A 13 11.29 16.43 -3.58
CA LYS A 13 10.27 17.48 -3.77
C LYS A 13 10.68 18.49 -4.83
N GLU A 14 11.90 19.00 -4.75
CA GLU A 14 12.43 19.95 -5.73
C GLU A 14 12.54 19.32 -7.13
N LYS A 15 12.86 18.02 -7.21
CA LYS A 15 12.81 17.25 -8.47
C LYS A 15 11.40 17.23 -9.07
N LEU A 16 10.39 16.83 -8.29
CA LEU A 16 8.99 16.77 -8.74
C LEU A 16 8.46 18.14 -9.22
N ARG A 17 8.87 19.23 -8.55
CA ARG A 17 8.49 20.60 -8.91
C ARG A 17 9.19 21.11 -10.16
N SER A 18 10.47 20.79 -10.32
CA SER A 18 11.30 21.29 -11.43
C SER A 18 11.13 20.50 -12.73
N THR A 19 10.70 19.24 -12.68
CA THR A 19 10.45 18.44 -13.88
C THR A 19 9.32 19.04 -14.72
N THR A 20 9.67 19.54 -15.92
CA THR A 20 8.73 20.08 -16.91
C THR A 20 8.37 19.08 -17.99
N ASP A 21 9.23 18.09 -18.22
CA ASP A 21 8.96 17.03 -19.18
C ASP A 21 7.90 16.07 -18.65
N LEU A 22 6.85 15.83 -19.44
CA LEU A 22 5.70 15.02 -19.00
C LEU A 22 6.07 13.54 -18.85
N HIS A 23 6.96 13.02 -19.71
CA HIS A 23 7.37 11.63 -19.67
C HIS A 23 8.25 11.36 -18.45
N GLU A 24 9.24 12.21 -18.18
CA GLU A 24 10.08 12.14 -16.99
C GLU A 24 9.25 12.29 -15.72
N SER A 25 8.29 13.22 -15.71
CA SER A 25 7.38 13.42 -14.58
C SER A 25 6.55 12.17 -14.28
N MET A 26 5.95 11.55 -15.31
CA MET A 26 5.20 10.31 -15.15
C MET A 26 6.10 9.16 -14.66
N SER A 27 7.30 9.02 -15.21
CA SER A 27 8.25 7.97 -14.83
C SER A 27 8.70 8.13 -13.37
N LEU A 28 8.94 9.37 -12.94
CA LEU A 28 9.33 9.68 -11.56
C LEU A 28 8.19 9.39 -10.58
N ILE A 29 6.96 9.82 -10.87
CA ILE A 29 5.77 9.51 -10.05
C ILE A 29 5.60 7.99 -9.96
N ASP A 30 5.78 7.28 -11.08
CA ASP A 30 5.63 5.84 -11.11
C ASP A 30 6.63 5.12 -10.22
N ALA A 31 7.90 5.51 -10.30
CA ALA A 31 8.96 4.97 -9.46
C ALA A 31 8.69 5.26 -7.98
N ILE A 32 8.29 6.50 -7.63
CA ILE A 32 7.95 6.89 -6.26
C ILE A 32 6.82 6.04 -5.67
N GLN A 33 5.77 5.78 -6.46
CA GLN A 33 4.66 4.93 -6.04
C GLN A 33 5.05 3.47 -5.85
N HIS A 34 5.82 2.90 -6.79
CA HIS A 34 6.27 1.51 -6.68
C HIS A 34 7.31 1.32 -5.57
N LEU A 35 8.13 2.34 -5.30
CA LEU A 35 9.02 2.40 -4.15
C LEU A 35 8.29 2.67 -2.84
N GLY A 36 6.97 2.88 -2.83
CA GLY A 36 6.15 3.00 -1.63
C GLY A 36 6.46 4.20 -0.74
N ILE A 37 6.99 5.28 -1.34
CA ILE A 37 7.34 6.54 -0.66
C ILE A 37 6.43 7.70 -1.10
N ASP A 38 5.37 7.42 -1.86
CA ASP A 38 4.39 8.38 -2.38
C ASP A 38 3.67 9.16 -1.29
N TYR A 39 3.43 8.54 -0.13
CA TYR A 39 2.78 9.18 1.02
C TYR A 39 3.56 10.37 1.64
N HIS A 40 4.82 10.59 1.23
CA HIS A 40 5.60 11.79 1.62
C HIS A 40 5.43 12.96 0.65
N PHE A 41 4.84 12.75 -0.52
CA PHE A 41 4.83 13.68 -1.65
C PHE A 41 3.43 13.83 -2.27
N GLU A 42 2.36 13.61 -1.49
CA GLU A 42 0.99 13.63 -2.01
C GLU A 42 0.66 14.96 -2.71
N GLU A 43 1.05 16.10 -2.13
CA GLU A 43 0.84 17.42 -2.71
C GLU A 43 1.59 17.59 -4.04
N GLU A 44 2.89 17.27 -4.08
CA GLU A 44 3.68 17.39 -5.31
C GLU A 44 3.22 16.44 -6.43
N ILE A 45 2.77 15.24 -6.07
CA ILE A 45 2.19 14.27 -7.01
C ILE A 45 0.88 14.80 -7.58
N ASP A 46 -0.02 15.31 -6.74
CA ASP A 46 -1.30 15.87 -7.19
C ASP A 46 -1.09 17.06 -8.14
N GLU A 47 -0.18 17.98 -7.81
CA GLU A 47 0.18 19.11 -8.68
C GLU A 47 0.76 18.65 -10.03
N ALA A 48 1.61 17.62 -10.02
CA ALA A 48 2.16 17.04 -11.25
C ALA A 48 1.08 16.36 -12.10
N LEU A 49 0.12 15.68 -11.47
CA LEU A 49 -0.99 15.03 -12.16
C LEU A 49 -1.99 16.03 -12.73
N ASP A 50 -2.23 17.15 -12.06
CA ASP A 50 -3.03 18.25 -12.60
C ASP A 50 -2.40 18.84 -13.86
N ARG A 51 -1.07 19.06 -13.86
CA ARG A 51 -0.33 19.47 -15.07
C ARG A 51 -0.48 18.44 -16.19
N LEU A 52 -0.31 17.16 -15.85
CA LEU A 52 -0.48 16.05 -16.81
C LEU A 52 -1.89 16.01 -17.37
N TYR A 53 -2.93 16.15 -16.55
CA TYR A 53 -4.32 16.09 -16.99
C TYR A 53 -4.66 17.20 -18.00
N ASN A 54 -4.17 18.41 -17.77
CA ASN A 54 -4.45 19.58 -18.60
C ASN A 54 -3.57 19.69 -19.85
N SER A 55 -2.51 18.88 -19.98
CA SER A 55 -1.64 18.86 -21.15
C SER A 55 -2.28 18.14 -22.36
N GLU A 56 -1.99 18.62 -23.58
CA GLU A 56 -2.34 17.87 -24.79
C GLU A 56 -1.47 16.62 -24.94
N LEU A 57 -2.09 15.49 -25.31
CA LEU A 57 -1.39 14.25 -25.60
C LEU A 57 -0.79 14.34 -27.00
N GLU A 58 0.52 14.61 -27.08
CA GLU A 58 1.24 14.62 -28.36
C GLU A 58 1.84 13.24 -28.72
N CYS A 59 1.81 12.25 -27.80
CA CYS A 59 2.55 11.00 -27.96
C CYS A 59 1.74 9.80 -28.52
N PHE A 60 2.41 9.00 -29.36
CA PHE A 60 1.90 7.78 -30.01
C PHE A 60 2.36 6.47 -29.34
N ASP A 61 3.18 6.52 -28.28
CA ASP A 61 3.68 5.31 -27.63
C ASP A 61 2.65 4.69 -26.66
N LEU A 62 2.48 3.38 -26.75
CA LEU A 62 1.53 2.63 -25.93
C LEU A 62 1.88 2.73 -24.45
N HIS A 63 3.17 2.64 -24.13
CA HIS A 63 3.61 2.62 -22.74
C HIS A 63 3.28 3.95 -22.07
N GLU A 64 3.59 5.09 -22.70
CA GLU A 64 3.27 6.42 -22.17
C GLU A 64 1.78 6.64 -21.98
N VAL A 65 0.95 6.27 -22.97
CA VAL A 65 -0.50 6.46 -22.85
C VAL A 65 -1.09 5.57 -21.76
N ALA A 66 -0.60 4.32 -21.63
CA ALA A 66 -1.03 3.42 -20.57
C ALA A 66 -0.61 3.91 -19.18
N LEU A 67 0.62 4.42 -19.05
CA LEU A 67 1.15 4.99 -17.81
C LEU A 67 0.34 6.22 -17.39
N ARG A 68 0.15 7.18 -18.30
CA ARG A 68 -0.67 8.38 -18.06
C ARG A 68 -2.09 8.01 -17.63
N PHE A 69 -2.71 7.08 -18.35
CA PHE A 69 -4.06 6.63 -18.03
C PHE A 69 -4.14 6.03 -16.62
N ARG A 70 -3.19 5.16 -16.26
CA ARG A 70 -3.14 4.52 -14.94
C ARG A 70 -2.99 5.56 -13.83
N LEU A 71 -1.98 6.42 -13.92
CA LEU A 71 -1.68 7.42 -12.89
C LEU A 71 -2.88 8.34 -12.65
N LEU A 72 -3.45 8.91 -13.73
CA LEU A 72 -4.62 9.78 -13.63
C LEU A 72 -5.85 9.06 -13.03
N ARG A 73 -6.13 7.82 -13.47
CA ARG A 73 -7.28 7.07 -12.94
C ARG A 73 -7.11 6.67 -11.48
N GLN A 74 -5.89 6.32 -11.06
CA GLN A 74 -5.57 5.95 -9.68
C GLN A 74 -5.83 7.12 -8.73
N HIS A 75 -5.60 8.35 -9.18
CA HIS A 75 -5.81 9.59 -8.44
C HIS A 75 -7.18 10.25 -8.69
N GLY A 76 -8.14 9.50 -9.25
CA GLY A 76 -9.53 9.95 -9.35
C GLY A 76 -9.87 10.82 -10.57
N PHE A 77 -8.90 11.12 -11.45
CA PHE A 77 -9.18 11.84 -12.69
C PHE A 77 -10.02 10.99 -13.66
N ARG A 78 -11.00 11.63 -14.29
CA ARG A 78 -11.87 10.98 -15.28
C ARG A 78 -11.20 10.93 -16.65
N VAL A 79 -10.41 9.91 -16.88
CA VAL A 79 -9.83 9.62 -18.20
C VAL A 79 -10.67 8.56 -18.92
N SER A 80 -11.01 8.81 -20.19
CA SER A 80 -11.65 7.79 -21.05
C SER A 80 -10.56 6.97 -21.74
N ALA A 81 -10.71 5.64 -21.74
CA ALA A 81 -9.77 4.74 -22.44
C ALA A 81 -9.88 4.85 -23.98
N ALA A 82 -10.90 5.54 -24.49
CA ALA A 82 -11.33 5.44 -25.89
C ALA A 82 -11.15 6.73 -26.69
N ASN A 83 -11.04 7.90 -26.05
CA ASN A 83 -11.07 9.16 -26.82
C ASN A 83 -9.77 9.40 -27.60
N ASN A 84 -8.66 8.79 -27.19
CA ASN A 84 -7.34 9.01 -27.80
C ASN A 84 -6.68 7.76 -28.39
N LEU A 85 -7.28 6.56 -28.25
CA LEU A 85 -6.65 5.29 -28.64
C LEU A 85 -7.42 4.60 -29.77
N LYS A 86 -6.73 4.31 -30.87
CA LYS A 86 -7.29 3.53 -32.00
C LYS A 86 -7.22 2.02 -31.72
N PRO A 87 -8.19 1.21 -32.17
CA PRO A 87 -8.05 -0.26 -32.16
C PRO A 87 -6.82 -0.70 -32.98
N PRO A 88 -6.08 -1.76 -32.59
CA PRO A 88 -6.36 -2.76 -31.54
C PRO A 88 -5.87 -2.37 -30.13
N LEU A 89 -5.22 -1.22 -30.00
CA LEU A 89 -4.58 -0.76 -28.77
C LEU A 89 -5.58 -0.53 -27.63
N ALA A 90 -6.72 0.08 -27.96
CA ALA A 90 -7.84 0.25 -27.03
C ALA A 90 -8.33 -1.09 -26.44
N ASN A 91 -8.32 -2.15 -27.25
CA ASN A 91 -8.77 -3.48 -26.82
C ASN A 91 -7.73 -4.20 -25.94
N GLN A 92 -6.43 -3.97 -26.17
CA GLN A 92 -5.35 -4.52 -25.36
C GLN A 92 -5.28 -3.83 -23.99
N VAL A 93 -5.38 -2.50 -23.96
CA VAL A 93 -5.46 -1.71 -22.73
C VAL A 93 -6.68 -2.12 -21.90
N SER A 94 -7.86 -2.26 -22.52
CA SER A 94 -9.07 -2.74 -21.84
C SER A 94 -8.90 -4.13 -21.20
N ARG A 95 -8.07 -5.01 -21.78
CA ARG A 95 -7.79 -6.35 -21.24
C ARG A 95 -6.75 -6.34 -20.12
N ALA A 96 -5.69 -5.54 -20.25
CA ALA A 96 -4.68 -5.37 -19.19
C ALA A 96 -5.28 -4.74 -17.92
N LEU A 97 -6.29 -3.87 -18.07
CA LEU A 97 -7.06 -3.28 -16.97
C LEU A 97 -7.88 -4.29 -16.14
N VAL A 98 -7.97 -5.56 -16.56
CA VAL A 98 -8.70 -6.62 -15.84
C VAL A 98 -7.90 -7.13 -14.63
N THR A 99 -6.58 -6.89 -14.54
CA THR A 99 -5.81 -7.18 -13.33
C THR A 99 -4.84 -6.03 -13.01
N PRO A 100 -5.32 -5.00 -12.30
CA PRO A 100 -4.53 -3.83 -11.95
C PRO A 100 -3.54 -4.10 -10.79
N LEU A 101 -2.44 -3.34 -10.78
CA LEU A 101 -1.53 -3.17 -9.63
C LEU A 101 -2.27 -2.79 -8.33
N SER A 102 -3.51 -2.29 -8.40
CA SER A 102 -4.31 -1.92 -7.23
C SER A 102 -4.78 -3.09 -6.35
N ARG A 103 -4.42 -4.35 -6.67
CA ARG A 103 -4.80 -5.53 -5.88
C ARG A 103 -3.66 -6.19 -5.11
N SER A 104 -2.43 -5.72 -5.26
CA SER A 104 -1.28 -6.27 -4.55
C SER A 104 -1.10 -5.59 -3.19
N VAL A 105 -0.46 -6.30 -2.26
CA VAL A 105 -0.10 -5.74 -0.95
C VAL A 105 1.07 -4.78 -1.17
N LYS A 106 0.82 -3.47 -1.06
CA LYS A 106 1.80 -2.40 -1.38
C LYS A 106 3.20 -2.67 -0.80
N ARG A 107 3.28 -3.07 0.47
CA ARG A 107 4.56 -3.38 1.14
C ARG A 107 5.31 -4.58 0.54
N LEU A 108 4.58 -5.56 0.00
CA LEU A 108 5.18 -6.73 -0.63
C LEU A 108 5.73 -6.37 -2.02
N GLU A 109 4.96 -5.64 -2.83
CA GLU A 109 5.42 -5.14 -4.12
C GLU A 109 6.63 -4.23 -3.98
N MET A 110 6.59 -3.29 -3.03
CA MET A 110 7.70 -2.38 -2.73
C MET A 110 9.01 -3.15 -2.51
N ARG A 111 8.96 -4.29 -1.81
CA ARG A 111 10.16 -5.11 -1.56
C ARG A 111 10.74 -5.70 -2.84
N TYR A 112 9.88 -6.20 -3.73
CA TYR A 112 10.32 -6.71 -5.03
C TYR A 112 10.85 -5.59 -5.91
N TYR A 113 10.09 -4.49 -6.00
CA TYR A 113 10.44 -3.36 -6.83
C TYR A 113 11.74 -2.68 -6.40
N ILE A 114 12.04 -2.54 -5.11
CA ILE A 114 13.35 -2.03 -4.65
C ILE A 114 14.50 -2.88 -5.23
N SER A 115 14.33 -4.20 -5.31
CA SER A 115 15.37 -5.10 -5.84
C SER A 115 15.50 -4.96 -7.36
N ASP A 116 14.39 -4.77 -8.06
CA ASP A 116 14.37 -4.58 -9.51
C ASP A 116 14.94 -3.20 -9.89
N TYR A 117 14.52 -2.15 -9.18
CA TYR A 117 14.97 -0.77 -9.37
C TYR A 117 16.48 -0.62 -9.12
N GLU A 118 17.06 -1.43 -8.22
CA GLU A 118 18.52 -1.46 -7.99
C GLU A 118 19.31 -1.80 -9.25
N MET A 119 18.72 -2.55 -10.18
CA MET A 119 19.35 -3.05 -11.41
C MET A 119 19.12 -2.15 -12.63
N GLU A 120 18.33 -1.07 -12.51
CA GLU A 120 18.02 -0.20 -13.63
C GLU A 120 19.18 0.74 -13.98
N ASP A 121 19.56 0.81 -15.26
CA ASP A 121 20.65 1.68 -15.75
C ASP A 121 20.35 3.18 -15.57
N LYS A 122 19.08 3.56 -15.55
CA LYS A 122 18.60 4.95 -15.44
C LYS A 122 18.01 5.26 -14.06
N ARG A 123 18.37 4.48 -13.04
CA ARG A 123 17.89 4.64 -11.67
C ARG A 123 18.19 6.05 -11.14
N ASP A 124 17.20 6.61 -10.45
CA ASP A 124 17.38 7.82 -9.67
C ASP A 124 17.88 7.45 -8.26
N ASP A 125 19.15 7.75 -8.00
CA ASP A 125 19.81 7.38 -6.74
C ASP A 125 19.19 8.07 -5.52
N THR A 126 18.64 9.28 -5.68
CA THR A 126 18.03 10.04 -4.60
C THR A 126 16.77 9.34 -4.10
N ILE A 127 15.86 8.99 -5.01
CA ILE A 127 14.62 8.28 -4.63
C ILE A 127 14.91 6.85 -4.16
N PHE A 128 15.93 6.21 -4.73
CA PHE A 128 16.32 4.86 -4.33
C PHE A 128 16.89 4.80 -2.92
N GLU A 129 17.81 5.72 -2.58
CA GLU A 129 18.33 5.81 -1.21
C GLU A 129 17.21 6.11 -0.22
N LEU A 130 16.32 7.06 -0.53
CA LEU A 130 15.18 7.40 0.30
C LEU A 130 14.29 6.18 0.54
N ALA A 131 13.95 5.43 -0.51
CA ALA A 131 13.12 4.23 -0.40
C ALA A 131 13.75 3.15 0.49
N LYS A 132 15.07 2.95 0.43
CA LYS A 132 15.77 1.99 1.29
C LYS A 132 15.73 2.43 2.76
N PHE A 133 15.96 3.72 3.04
CA PHE A 133 15.88 4.22 4.40
C PHE A 133 14.45 4.13 4.95
N ASP A 134 13.46 4.56 4.17
CA ASP A 134 12.05 4.55 4.55
C ASP A 134 11.56 3.12 4.82
N PHE A 135 11.88 2.18 3.93
CA PHE A 135 11.53 0.77 4.08
C PHE A 135 12.04 0.18 5.40
N ASN A 136 13.29 0.47 5.76
CA ASN A 136 13.94 -0.04 6.96
C ASN A 136 13.40 0.63 8.23
N LEU A 137 13.13 1.94 8.18
CA LEU A 137 12.52 2.66 9.30
C LEU A 137 11.13 2.12 9.62
N LEU A 138 10.29 1.95 8.59
CA LEU A 138 8.98 1.35 8.73
C LEU A 138 9.06 -0.09 9.23
N GLN A 139 9.99 -0.89 8.71
CA GLN A 139 10.19 -2.25 9.20
C GLN A 139 10.53 -2.28 10.69
N SER A 140 11.38 -1.36 11.17
CA SER A 140 11.69 -1.23 12.60
C SER A 140 10.43 -0.92 13.42
N LEU A 141 9.63 0.07 12.99
CA LEU A 141 8.36 0.42 13.63
C LEU A 141 7.41 -0.79 13.68
N HIS A 142 7.24 -1.49 12.55
CA HIS A 142 6.35 -2.64 12.46
C HIS A 142 6.83 -3.81 13.34
N CYS A 143 8.14 -4.01 13.50
CA CYS A 143 8.69 -4.99 14.43
C CYS A 143 8.40 -4.63 15.90
N GLU A 144 8.46 -3.35 16.28
CA GLU A 144 8.10 -2.88 17.62
C GLU A 144 6.60 -3.04 17.91
N GLU A 145 5.75 -2.71 16.94
CA GLU A 145 4.31 -2.94 16.99
C GLU A 145 4.01 -4.44 17.17
N LEU A 146 4.61 -5.30 16.34
CA LEU A 146 4.41 -6.74 16.38
C LEU A 146 4.88 -7.35 17.70
N LYS A 147 6.02 -6.88 18.25
CA LYS A 147 6.49 -7.28 19.58
C LYS A 147 5.46 -6.93 20.65
N SER A 148 4.92 -5.71 20.61
CA SER A 148 3.93 -5.24 21.57
C SER A 148 2.61 -6.02 21.49
N ILE A 149 2.15 -6.33 20.27
CA ILE A 149 0.97 -7.17 20.04
C ILE A 149 1.20 -8.60 20.52
N SER A 150 2.37 -9.18 20.23
CA SER A 150 2.70 -10.56 20.60
C SER A 150 2.76 -10.73 22.12
N LEU A 151 3.32 -9.74 22.83
CA LEU A 151 3.31 -9.71 24.30
C LEU A 151 1.88 -9.60 24.84
N TRP A 152 1.10 -8.64 24.33
CA TRP A 152 -0.31 -8.49 24.72
C TRP A 152 -1.12 -9.77 24.49
N TRP A 153 -0.95 -10.44 23.34
CA TRP A 153 -1.65 -11.67 23.01
C TRP A 153 -1.26 -12.82 23.95
N LYS A 154 0.03 -12.92 24.29
CA LYS A 154 0.53 -13.89 25.25
C LYS A 154 -0.05 -13.67 26.65
N ASP A 155 -0.14 -12.41 27.09
CA ASP A 155 -0.64 -12.04 28.42
C ASP A 155 -2.13 -12.35 28.62
N LEU A 156 -2.90 -12.55 27.54
CA LEU A 156 -4.29 -13.00 27.65
C LEU A 156 -4.41 -14.48 28.06
N GLU A 157 -3.34 -15.26 27.91
CA GLU A 157 -3.28 -16.70 28.23
C GLU A 157 -4.42 -17.51 27.59
N LEU A 158 -4.81 -17.12 26.37
CA LEU A 158 -5.96 -17.73 25.69
C LEU A 158 -5.67 -19.15 25.21
N LYS A 159 -4.41 -19.47 24.92
CA LYS A 159 -4.04 -20.79 24.38
C LYS A 159 -4.41 -21.94 25.32
N ASP A 160 -4.29 -21.71 26.63
CA ASP A 160 -4.62 -22.72 27.65
C ASP A 160 -6.12 -22.77 27.94
N LYS A 161 -6.83 -21.66 27.74
CA LYS A 161 -8.28 -21.52 28.01
C LYS A 161 -9.16 -21.90 26.80
N LEU A 162 -8.66 -21.66 25.60
CA LEU A 162 -9.34 -21.79 24.31
C LEU A 162 -8.43 -22.57 23.35
N CYS A 163 -8.14 -23.82 23.68
CA CYS A 163 -7.20 -24.66 22.93
C CYS A 163 -7.65 -24.98 21.48
N TYR A 164 -8.92 -24.72 21.15
CA TYR A 164 -9.47 -24.88 19.81
C TYR A 164 -9.20 -23.68 18.90
N VAL A 165 -8.85 -22.51 19.45
CA VAL A 165 -8.60 -21.28 18.68
C VAL A 165 -7.25 -21.35 18.00
N ARG A 166 -7.21 -20.91 16.74
CA ARG A 166 -5.98 -20.84 15.94
C ARG A 166 -5.09 -19.67 16.42
N ASP A 167 -3.83 -19.95 16.73
CA ASP A 167 -2.84 -18.91 17.06
C ASP A 167 -2.28 -18.28 15.77
N ARG A 168 -2.81 -17.10 15.39
CA ARG A 168 -2.56 -16.43 14.10
C ARG A 168 -2.14 -14.96 14.24
N ILE A 169 -1.70 -14.54 15.43
CA ILE A 169 -1.55 -13.12 15.73
C ILE A 169 -0.58 -12.39 14.77
N VAL A 170 0.45 -13.09 14.29
CA VAL A 170 1.42 -12.57 13.32
C VAL A 170 0.79 -12.43 11.94
N GLU A 171 0.06 -13.43 11.47
CA GLU A 171 -0.65 -13.39 10.19
C GLU A 171 -1.74 -12.31 10.17
N LEU A 172 -2.44 -12.12 11.29
CA LEU A 172 -3.44 -11.06 11.43
C LEU A 172 -2.79 -9.67 11.41
N TYR A 173 -1.65 -9.49 12.08
CA TYR A 173 -0.90 -8.25 11.99
C TYR A 173 -0.41 -7.99 10.57
N PHE A 174 0.10 -9.01 9.88
CA PHE A 174 0.52 -8.90 8.47
C PHE A 174 -0.65 -8.51 7.56
N TRP A 175 -1.85 -9.05 7.80
CA TRP A 175 -3.05 -8.69 7.05
C TRP A 175 -3.42 -7.22 7.26
N ILE A 176 -3.40 -6.74 8.51
CA ILE A 176 -3.67 -5.34 8.85
C ILE A 176 -2.60 -4.40 8.29
N LEU A 177 -1.33 -4.81 8.28
CA LEU A 177 -0.25 -4.06 7.64
C LEU A 177 -0.49 -3.85 6.14
N GLY A 178 -1.16 -4.80 5.47
CA GLY A 178 -1.57 -4.66 4.07
C GLY A 178 -2.71 -3.65 3.84
N VAL A 179 -3.47 -3.30 4.88
CA VAL A 179 -4.56 -2.30 4.81
C VAL A 179 -3.98 -0.88 4.86
N TYR A 180 -3.06 -0.62 5.79
CA TYR A 180 -2.35 0.66 5.90
C TYR A 180 -0.99 0.46 6.59
N PHE A 181 0.09 0.87 5.93
CA PHE A 181 1.46 0.63 6.37
C PHE A 181 2.17 1.90 6.88
N GLU A 182 1.58 3.06 6.59
CA GLU A 182 2.10 4.39 6.86
C GLU A 182 2.28 4.60 8.38
N PRO A 183 3.30 5.37 8.81
CA PRO A 183 3.70 5.40 10.22
C PRO A 183 2.62 6.02 11.12
N HIS A 184 1.88 7.02 10.63
CA HIS A 184 0.82 7.70 11.37
C HIS A 184 -0.39 6.79 11.69
N TYR A 185 -0.54 5.66 11.01
CA TYR A 185 -1.56 4.64 11.31
C TYR A 185 -1.11 3.58 12.33
N SER A 186 0.03 3.74 12.99
CA SER A 186 0.53 2.79 14.00
C SER A 186 -0.53 2.39 15.02
N ARG A 187 -1.18 3.38 15.65
CA ARG A 187 -2.25 3.12 16.63
C ARG A 187 -3.45 2.40 16.02
N ALA A 188 -3.81 2.75 14.78
CA ALA A 188 -4.90 2.08 14.07
C ALA A 188 -4.56 0.61 13.82
N ARG A 189 -3.33 0.29 13.38
CA ARG A 189 -2.88 -1.10 13.16
C ARG A 189 -2.93 -1.91 14.44
N MET A 190 -2.46 -1.32 15.54
CA MET A 190 -2.50 -1.95 16.86
C MET A 190 -3.93 -2.29 17.28
N ILE A 191 -4.88 -1.36 17.14
CA ILE A 191 -6.28 -1.57 17.50
C ILE A 191 -6.93 -2.59 16.56
N ALA A 192 -6.78 -2.42 15.25
CA ALA A 192 -7.40 -3.29 14.25
C ALA A 192 -6.91 -4.74 14.36
N THR A 193 -5.61 -4.96 14.61
CA THR A 193 -5.08 -6.32 14.84
C THR A 193 -5.75 -6.98 16.05
N LYS A 194 -5.94 -6.24 17.14
CA LYS A 194 -6.64 -6.76 18.33
C LYS A 194 -8.11 -7.08 18.02
N VAL A 195 -8.81 -6.17 17.35
CA VAL A 195 -10.21 -6.38 16.94
C VAL A 195 -10.34 -7.61 16.05
N VAL A 196 -9.52 -7.72 15.00
CA VAL A 196 -9.53 -8.88 14.10
C VAL A 196 -9.19 -10.17 14.84
N SER A 197 -8.26 -10.15 15.82
CA SER A 197 -7.98 -11.33 16.64
C SER A 197 -9.19 -11.83 17.43
N PHE A 198 -10.00 -10.92 17.98
CA PHE A 198 -11.25 -11.29 18.63
C PHE A 198 -12.30 -11.78 17.64
N VAL A 199 -12.39 -11.19 16.46
CA VAL A 199 -13.27 -11.68 15.39
C VAL A 199 -12.88 -13.11 15.00
N CYS A 200 -11.59 -13.43 14.89
CA CYS A 200 -11.14 -14.80 14.60
C CYS A 200 -11.46 -15.79 15.73
N ILE A 201 -11.40 -15.38 17.00
CA ILE A 201 -11.85 -16.22 18.11
C ILE A 201 -13.35 -16.50 18.00
N LEU A 202 -14.15 -15.47 17.70
CA LEU A 202 -15.60 -15.62 17.51
C LEU A 202 -15.88 -16.53 16.30
N ASP A 203 -15.20 -16.33 15.18
CA ASP A 203 -15.28 -17.20 13.99
C ASP A 203 -15.04 -18.68 14.34
N ASP A 204 -13.92 -18.99 15.00
CA ASP A 204 -13.62 -20.35 15.48
C ASP A 204 -14.71 -20.92 16.41
N THR A 205 -15.27 -20.05 17.25
CA THR A 205 -16.31 -20.42 18.21
C THR A 205 -17.64 -20.71 17.50
N TYR A 206 -18.06 -19.91 16.53
CA TYR A 206 -19.34 -20.09 15.85
C TYR A 206 -19.30 -21.18 14.78
N ASP A 207 -18.17 -21.36 14.09
CA ASP A 207 -18.07 -22.27 12.95
C ASP A 207 -17.76 -23.72 13.35
N VAL A 208 -16.98 -23.92 14.42
CA VAL A 208 -16.43 -25.24 14.76
C VAL A 208 -16.79 -25.69 16.17
N TYR A 209 -16.72 -24.81 17.16
CA TYR A 209 -16.72 -25.24 18.57
C TYR A 209 -18.09 -25.16 19.26
N GLY A 210 -18.76 -24.01 19.19
CA GLY A 210 -19.95 -23.70 19.98
C GLY A 210 -21.21 -24.40 19.47
N THR A 211 -22.04 -24.87 20.40
CA THR A 211 -23.38 -25.34 20.05
C THR A 211 -24.30 -24.17 19.71
N LEU A 212 -25.38 -24.43 18.97
CA LEU A 212 -26.35 -23.39 18.62
C LEU A 212 -26.93 -22.66 19.84
N GLU A 213 -27.12 -23.36 20.97
CA GLU A 213 -27.63 -22.78 22.20
C GLU A 213 -26.60 -21.84 22.86
N GLU A 214 -25.33 -22.27 22.96
CA GLU A 214 -24.24 -21.44 23.48
C GLU A 214 -23.99 -20.21 22.60
N CYS A 215 -23.99 -20.38 21.28
CA CYS A 215 -23.83 -19.28 20.33
C CYS A 215 -24.96 -18.26 20.44
N ARG A 216 -26.20 -18.69 20.72
CA ARG A 216 -27.33 -17.78 20.98
C ARG A 216 -27.12 -16.99 22.27
N LEU A 217 -26.72 -17.66 23.35
CA LEU A 217 -26.42 -17.00 24.62
C LEU A 217 -25.28 -15.97 24.48
N LEU A 218 -24.23 -16.30 23.72
CA LEU A 218 -23.13 -15.38 23.44
C LEU A 218 -23.61 -14.17 22.61
N THR A 219 -24.44 -14.41 21.60
CA THR A 219 -25.03 -13.34 20.77
C THR A 219 -25.88 -12.40 21.61
N ASP A 220 -26.76 -12.95 22.44
CA ASP A 220 -27.61 -12.19 23.35
C ASP A 220 -26.78 -11.38 24.36
N ALA A 221 -25.67 -11.94 24.85
CA ALA A 221 -24.78 -11.26 25.77
C ALA A 221 -24.05 -10.06 25.11
N ILE A 222 -23.67 -10.16 23.84
CA ILE A 222 -23.02 -9.08 23.09
C ILE A 222 -24.01 -7.95 22.76
N GLN A 223 -25.30 -8.25 22.59
CA GLN A 223 -26.34 -7.27 22.25
C GLN A 223 -26.91 -6.49 23.45
N ARG A 224 -26.61 -6.92 24.68
CA ARG A 224 -27.06 -6.27 25.92
C ARG A 224 -26.21 -5.06 26.29
#